data_AF-A0A2N2KRJ6-F1
#
_entry.id   AF-A0A2N2KRJ6-F1
#
_cell.length_a   1.000
_cell.length_b   1.000
_cell.length_c   1.000
_cell.angle_alpha   90.00
_cell.angle_beta   90.00
_cell.angle_gamma   90.00
#
_symmetry.space_group_name_H-M   'P 1'
#
loop_
_entity.id
_entity.type
_entity.pdbx_description
1 polymer ?
#
loop_
_entity_poly.entity_id
_entity_poly.type
_entity_poly.pdbx_seq_one_letter_code
_entity_poly.pdbx_strand_id
1 'polypeptide(L)' 'EDAAKIAREAGVKHLVLYHILPPVPPVLNHMFLDNVAKHYNGPITVAEDGLLISLPANSDKISIKNILK' A
#
# COMPACT_ATOMS: atom_id res chain seq x y z
N GLU A 1 9.59 3.69 -5.35
CA GLU A 1 10.32 4.80 -4.71
C GLU A 1 9.55 6.11 -4.81
N ASP A 2 9.23 6.58 -6.02
CA ASP A 2 8.57 7.88 -6.20
C ASP A 2 7.21 7.98 -5.52
N ALA A 3 6.39 6.93 -5.60
CA ALA A 3 5.12 6.85 -4.88
C ALA A 3 5.29 7.02 -3.35
N ALA A 4 6.40 6.55 -2.77
CA ALA A 4 6.70 6.72 -1.35
C ALA A 4 7.10 8.16 -1.01
N LYS A 5 7.90 8.81 -1.87
CA LYS A 5 8.25 10.23 -1.70
C LYS A 5 7.00 11.10 -1.74
N ILE A 6 6.14 10.89 -2.74
CA ILE A 6 4.86 11.60 -2.88
C ILE A 6 3.97 11.35 -1.67
N ALA A 7 3.83 10.10 -1.22
CA ALA A 7 3.03 9.76 -0.04
C ALA A 7 3.52 10.47 1.22
N ARG A 8 4.85 10.50 1.43
CA ARG A 8 5.48 11.22 2.54
C ARG A 8 5.20 12.72 2.47
N GLU A 9 5.40 13.34 1.31
CA GLU A 9 5.20 14.78 1.11
C GLU A 9 3.72 15.17 1.27
N ALA A 10 2.80 14.33 0.82
CA ALA A 10 1.37 14.53 0.98
C ALA A 10 0.85 14.23 2.40
N GLY A 11 1.69 13.69 3.29
CA GLY A 11 1.32 13.37 4.67
C GLY A 11 0.19 12.33 4.77
N VAL A 12 0.11 11.39 3.81
CA VAL A 12 -0.95 10.39 3.82
C VAL A 12 -0.79 9.41 4.98
N LYS A 13 -1.90 8.83 5.42
CA LYS A 13 -1.92 7.84 6.51
C LYS A 13 -1.56 6.43 6.06
N HIS A 14 -1.76 6.10 4.78
CA HIS A 14 -1.55 4.76 4.23
C HIS A 14 -1.17 4.86 2.75
N LEU A 15 -0.18 4.09 2.31
CA LEU A 15 0.22 3.98 0.92
C LEU A 15 -0.20 2.62 0.36
N VAL A 16 -0.99 2.61 -0.72
CA VAL A 16 -1.33 1.38 -1.44
C VAL A 16 -0.70 1.40 -2.82
N LEU A 17 0.14 0.41 -3.09
CA LEU A 17 0.80 0.22 -4.38
C LEU A 17 -0.04 -0.74 -5.22
N TYR A 18 -0.48 -0.27 -6.38
CA TYR A 18 -1.20 -1.08 -7.36
C TYR A 18 -0.52 -0.97 -8.73
N HIS A 19 -0.93 -1.81 -9.69
CA HIS A 19 -0.39 -1.81 -11.05
C HIS A 19 1.12 -2.13 -11.12
N ILE A 20 1.57 -3.13 -10.36
CA ILE A 20 2.95 -3.62 -10.45
C ILE A 20 3.03 -4.65 -11.58
N LEU A 21 3.87 -4.39 -12.58
CA LEU A 21 4.10 -5.27 -13.72
C LEU A 21 5.59 -5.67 -13.80
N PRO A 22 5.89 -6.95 -14.06
CA PRO A 22 4.97 -8.09 -14.11
C PRO A 22 4.33 -8.37 -12.73
N PRO A 23 3.23 -9.16 -12.65
CA PRO A 23 2.63 -9.53 -11.37
C PRO A 23 3.69 -10.09 -10.43
N VAL A 24 3.83 -9.48 -9.25
CA VAL A 24 4.87 -9.85 -8.29
C VAL A 24 4.38 -11.06 -7.49
N PRO A 25 5.10 -12.19 -7.51
CA PRO A 25 4.81 -13.29 -6.60
C PRO A 25 4.90 -12.78 -5.15
N PRO A 26 3.99 -13.18 -4.23
CA PRO A 26 3.99 -12.68 -2.85
C PRO A 26 5.34 -12.79 -2.14
N VAL A 27 6.12 -13.83 -2.47
CA VAL A 27 7.48 -14.07 -1.96
C VAL A 27 8.45 -12.93 -2.30
N LEU A 28 8.25 -12.24 -3.42
CA LEU A 28 9.14 -11.18 -3.91
C LEU A 28 8.70 -9.76 -3.50
N ASN A 29 7.55 -9.61 -2.82
CA ASN A 29 7.04 -8.29 -2.42
C ASN A 29 8.07 -7.48 -1.59
N HIS A 30 8.83 -8.14 -0.72
CA HIS A 30 9.83 -7.49 0.14
C HIS A 30 10.87 -6.71 -0.66
N MET A 31 11.38 -7.25 -1.78
CA MET A 31 12.39 -6.57 -2.60
C MET A 31 11.87 -5.25 -3.19
N PHE A 32 10.59 -5.17 -3.52
CA PHE A 32 9.97 -3.93 -4.02
C PHE A 32 9.66 -2.95 -2.88
N LEU A 33 9.34 -3.48 -1.70
CA LEU A 33 8.98 -2.69 -0.53
C LEU A 33 10.17 -2.06 0.17
N ASP A 34 11.36 -2.66 0.11
CA ASP A 34 12.55 -2.14 0.80
C ASP A 34 12.90 -0.71 0.36
N ASN A 35 12.83 -0.43 -0.95
CA ASN A 35 13.07 0.93 -1.45
C ASN A 35 11.89 1.87 -1.19
N VAL A 36 10.67 1.37 -1.02
CA VAL A 36 9.49 2.18 -0.68
C VAL A 36 9.54 2.58 0.80
N ALA A 37 9.88 1.64 1.68
CA ALA A 37 10.01 1.83 3.11
C ALA A 37 11.12 2.84 3.50
N LYS A 38 12.16 2.98 2.67
CA LYS A 38 13.21 4.01 2.87
C LYS A 38 12.68 5.44 2.74
N HIS A 39 11.62 5.67 1.96
CA HIS A 39 11.11 7.00 1.67
C HIS A 39 9.77 7.31 2.33
N TYR A 40 9.06 6.29 2.83
CA TYR A 40 7.79 6.44 3.52
C TYR A 40 7.72 5.50 4.72
N ASN A 41 7.53 6.09 5.91
CA ASN A 41 7.53 5.36 7.19
C ASN A 41 6.13 4.89 7.63
N GLY A 42 5.09 5.26 6.88
CA GLY A 42 3.73 4.82 7.19
C GLY A 42 3.42 3.41 6.68
N PRO A 43 2.22 2.89 6.98
CA PRO A 43 1.75 1.60 6.48
C PRO A 43 1.72 1.52 4.95
N ILE A 44 2.32 0.46 4.40
CA ILE A 44 2.35 0.18 2.96
C ILE A 44 1.60 -1.12 2.69
N THR A 45 0.79 -1.15 1.64
CA THR A 45 0.11 -2.37 1.16
C THR A 45 0.33 -2.53 -0.34
N VAL A 46 0.71 -3.72 -0.78
CA VAL A 46 0.67 -4.09 -2.20
C VAL A 46 -0.73 -4.61 -2.49
N ALA A 47 -1.40 -4.02 -3.47
CA ALA A 47 -2.73 -4.41 -3.86
C ALA A 47 -2.72 -5.78 -4.55
N GLU A 48 -3.66 -6.62 -4.14
CA GLU A 48 -3.98 -7.89 -4.76
C GLU A 48 -5.44 -7.85 -5.22
N ASP A 49 -5.80 -8.70 -6.17
CA ASP A 49 -7.19 -8.86 -6.58
C ASP A 49 -8.06 -9.18 -5.36
N GLY A 50 -9.21 -8.49 -5.26
CA GLY A 50 -10.09 -8.59 -4.10
C GLY A 50 -9.73 -7.69 -2.92
N LEU A 51 -8.74 -6.80 -3.03
CA LEU A 51 -8.47 -5.82 -1.98
C LEU A 51 -9.65 -4.84 -1.82
N LEU A 52 -10.26 -4.84 -0.65
CA LEU A 52 -11.29 -3.89 -0.21
C LEU A 52 -10.73 -2.98 0.87
N ILE A 53 -10.83 -1.67 0.65
CA ILE A 53 -10.45 -0.64 1.62
C ILE A 53 -11.71 0.12 2.03
N SER A 54 -11.93 0.24 3.34
CA SER A 54 -13.06 1.00 3.90
C SER A 54 -12.55 2.14 4.79
N LEU A 55 -13.09 3.33 4.54
CA LEU A 55 -12.83 4.58 5.27
C LEU A 55 -14.16 5.08 5.84
N PRO A 56 -14.54 4.69 7.06
CA PRO A 56 -15.79 5.14 7.68
C PRO A 56 -15.79 6.66 7.86
N ALA A 57 -16.92 7.30 7.58
CA ALA A 57 -17.07 8.73 7.78
C ALA A 57 -16.82 9.12 9.25
N ASN A 58 -16.24 10.30 9.48
CA ASN A 58 -15.90 10.82 10.81
C ASN A 58 -14.99 9.88 11.61
N SER A 59 -14.12 9.12 10.95
CA SER A 59 -13.18 8.20 11.58
C SER A 59 -11.82 8.27 10.92
N ASP A 60 -10.77 8.05 11.71
CA ASP A 60 -9.41 7.85 11.22
C ASP A 60 -9.11 6.38 10.89
N LYS A 61 -10.12 5.51 10.99
CA LYS A 61 -9.97 4.08 10.76
C LYS A 61 -9.81 3.78 9.28
N ILE A 62 -8.75 3.06 8.95
CA ILE A 62 -8.53 2.47 7.62
C ILE A 62 -8.66 0.96 7.78
N SER A 63 -9.70 0.37 7.18
CA SER A 63 -9.91 -1.08 7.22
C SER A 63 -9.51 -1.69 5.88
N ILE A 64 -8.68 -2.72 5.92
CA ILE A 64 -8.17 -3.40 4.74
C ILE A 64 -8.53 -4.88 4.85
N LYS A 65 -9.20 -5.42 3.83
CA LYS A 65 -9.59 -6.83 3.75
C LYS A 65 -9.40 -7.35 2.33
N ASN A 66 -9.01 -8.60 2.15
CA ASN A 66 -9.19 -9.28 0.87
C ASN A 66 -10.52 -10.04 0.89
N ILE A 67 -11.39 -9.82 -0.10
CA ILE A 67 -12.72 -10.46 -0.18
C ILE A 67 -12.72 -11.77 -0.98
N LEU A 68 -11.61 -12.12 -1.62
CA LEU A 68 -11.43 -13.36 -2.37
C LEU A 68 -10.69 -14.44 -1.57
N LYS A 69 -10.15 -14.08 -0.39
CA LYS A 69 -9.44 -14.97 0.54
C LYS A 69 -10.20 -15.10 1.86
#